data_AF-A0A7T3T4W9-F1
#
_entry.id   AF-A0A7T3T4W9-F1
#
_cell.length_a   1.000
_cell.length_b   1.000
_cell.length_c   1.000
_cell.angle_alpha   90.00
_cell.angle_beta   90.00
_cell.angle_gamma   90.00
#
_symmetry.space_group_name_H-M   'P 1'
#
loop_
_entity.id
_entity.type
_entity.pdbx_description
1 polymer ?
#
loop_
_entity_poly.entity_id
_entity_poly.type
_entity_poly.pdbx_seq_one_letter_code
_entity_poly.pdbx_strand_id
1 'polypeptide(L)' 'MIIRVLKVVLKTILFLLLMLVFIVIGLFIGYCIIGDGHFWEVLNRNTWQHIFDFIK' A
#
# COMPACT_ATOMS: atom_id res chain seq x y z
N MET A 1 -5.13 -33.65 -7.09
CA MET A 1 -6.13 -32.59 -6.85
C MET A 1 -5.58 -31.46 -5.98
N ILE A 2 -5.04 -31.75 -4.78
CA ILE A 2 -4.50 -30.77 -3.81
C ILE A 2 -3.40 -29.83 -4.37
N ILE A 3 -2.44 -30.36 -5.13
CA ILE A 3 -1.32 -29.56 -5.68
C ILE A 3 -1.80 -28.45 -6.64
N ARG A 4 -2.93 -28.68 -7.34
CA ARG A 4 -3.52 -27.67 -8.23
C ARG A 4 -4.12 -26.52 -7.43
N VAL A 5 -4.87 -26.83 -6.36
CA VAL A 5 -5.45 -25.83 -5.47
C VAL A 5 -4.36 -25.03 -4.77
N LEU A 6 -3.31 -25.70 -4.26
CA LEU A 6 -2.19 -25.04 -3.60
C LEU A 6 -1.48 -24.05 -4.54
N LYS A 7 -1.23 -24.43 -5.81
CA LYS A 7 -0.64 -23.53 -6.80
C LYS A 7 -1.51 -22.30 -7.07
N VAL A 8 -2.83 -22.47 -7.14
CA VAL A 8 -3.76 -21.35 -7.38
C VAL A 8 -3.78 -20.41 -6.18
N VAL A 9 -3.93 -20.93 -4.96
CA VAL A 9 -3.93 -20.13 -3.74
C VAL A 9 -2.62 -19.36 -3.57
N LEU A 10 -1.48 -20.01 -3.81
CA LEU A 10 -0.17 -19.35 -3.76
C LEU A 10 -0.07 -18.20 -4.78
N LYS A 11 -0.54 -18.43 -6.02
CA LYS A 11 -0.54 -17.39 -7.06
C LYS A 11 -1.46 -16.23 -6.68
N THR A 12 -2.62 -16.51 -6.08
CA THR A 12 -3.56 -15.49 -5.59
C THR A 12 -2.95 -14.66 -4.46
N ILE A 13 -2.28 -15.30 -3.48
CA ILE A 13 -1.60 -14.59 -2.39
C ILE A 13 -0.49 -13.69 -2.95
N LEU A 14 0.31 -14.19 -3.90
CA LEU A 14 1.36 -13.41 -4.54
C LEU A 14 0.77 -12.21 -5.30
N PHE A 15 -0.34 -12.39 -6.00
CA PHE A 15 -1.05 -11.31 -6.68
C PHE A 15 -1.57 -10.27 -5.68
N LEU A 16 -2.13 -10.70 -4.54
CA LEU A 16 -2.60 -9.80 -3.49
C LEU A 16 -1.45 -9.00 -2.88
N LEU A 17 -0.30 -9.65 -2.64
CA LEU A 17 0.91 -8.98 -2.17
C LEU A 17 1.40 -7.94 -3.17
N LEU A 18 1.41 -8.27 -4.46
CA LEU A 18 1.79 -7.35 -5.52
C LEU A 18 0.85 -6.13 -5.55
N MET A 19 -0.46 -6.35 -5.38
CA MET A 19 -1.44 -5.27 -5.29
C MET A 19 -1.16 -4.33 -4.11
N LEU A 20 -0.77 -4.88 -2.96
CA LEU A 20 -0.37 -4.11 -1.79
C LEU A 20 0.86 -3.23 -2.09
N VAL A 21 1.85 -3.78 -2.79
CA VAL A 21 3.03 -3.02 -3.26
C VAL A 21 2.60 -1.86 -4.17
N PHE A 22 1.69 -2.09 -5.11
CA PHE A 22 1.18 -1.02 -5.99
C PHE A 22 0.45 0.08 -5.20
N ILE A 23 -0.29 -0.26 -4.16
CA ILE A 23 -0.94 0.74 -3.28
C ILE A 23 0.12 1.60 -2.59
N VAL A 24 1.16 0.97 -2.02
CA VAL A 24 2.25 1.67 -1.35
C VAL A 24 2.99 2.60 -2.33
N ILE A 25 3.28 2.12 -3.55
CA ILE A 25 3.87 2.95 -4.61
C ILE A 25 2.94 4.12 -4.96
N GLY A 26 1.64 3.88 -5.11
CA GLY A 26 0.66 4.93 -5.36
C GLY A 26 0.62 5.99 -4.26
N LEU A 27 0.71 5.57 -2.99
CA LEU A 27 0.82 6.48 -1.85
C LEU A 27 2.10 7.32 -1.90
N PHE A 28 3.25 6.71 -2.21
CA PHE A 28 4.50 7.45 -2.37
C PHE A 28 4.40 8.47 -3.52
N ILE A 29 3.84 8.09 -4.66
CA ILE A 29 3.65 8.99 -5.80
C ILE A 29 2.71 10.15 -5.41
N GLY A 30 1.55 9.86 -4.83
CA GLY A 30 0.58 10.89 -4.44
C GLY A 30 1.13 11.83 -3.35
N TYR A 31 1.75 11.29 -2.31
CA TYR A 31 2.24 12.10 -1.19
C TYR A 31 3.50 12.88 -1.55
N CYS A 32 4.46 12.27 -2.25
CA CYS A 32 5.74 12.92 -2.53
C CYS A 32 5.78 13.70 -3.84
N ILE A 33 5.22 13.15 -4.93
CA ILE A 33 5.31 13.81 -6.24
C ILE A 33 4.22 14.88 -6.39
N ILE A 34 3.01 14.62 -5.88
CA ILE A 34 1.89 15.56 -5.97
C ILE A 34 1.79 16.46 -4.73
N GLY A 35 2.08 15.91 -3.54
CA GLY A 35 1.92 16.60 -2.26
C GLY A 35 3.20 17.24 -1.69
N ASP A 36 4.33 17.17 -2.40
CA ASP A 36 5.66 17.65 -1.95
C ASP A 36 6.12 17.10 -0.57
N GLY A 37 5.48 16.04 -0.08
CA GLY A 37 5.78 15.42 1.21
C GLY A 37 6.97 14.46 1.13
N HIS A 38 7.64 14.21 2.25
CA HIS A 38 8.79 13.31 2.25
C HIS A 38 8.34 11.84 2.13
N PHE A 39 9.01 11.04 1.29
CA PHE A 39 8.63 9.64 1.03
C PHE A 39 8.36 8.85 2.31
N TRP A 40 9.26 8.89 3.28
CA TRP A 40 9.17 8.10 4.52
C TRP A 40 8.02 8.51 5.44
N GLU A 41 7.46 9.71 5.29
CA GLU A 41 6.34 10.18 6.09
C GLU A 41 5.04 9.45 5.74
N VAL A 42 4.89 8.92 4.52
CA VAL A 42 3.68 8.21 4.13
C VAL A 42 3.47 6.92 4.95
N LEU A 43 4.55 6.34 5.47
CA LEU A 43 4.55 5.18 6.36
C LEU A 43 4.47 5.57 7.84
N ASN A 44 4.59 6.85 8.16
CA ASN A 44 4.53 7.33 9.54
C ASN A 44 3.06 7.48 9.98
N ARG A 45 2.72 6.86 11.10
CA ARG A 45 1.37 6.95 11.68
C ARG A 45 0.94 8.39 12.00
N ASN A 46 1.90 9.26 12.36
CA ASN A 46 1.62 10.65 12.68
C ASN A 46 1.06 11.42 11.48
N THR A 47 1.56 11.17 10.28
CA THR A 47 1.06 11.77 9.03
C THR A 47 -0.40 11.46 8.80
N TRP A 48 -0.81 10.21 9.03
CA TRP A 48 -2.20 9.79 8.92
C TRP A 48 -3.08 10.44 9.99
N GLN A 49 -2.58 10.55 11.23
CA GLN A 49 -3.30 11.30 12.29
C GLN A 49 -3.52 12.75 11.86
N HIS A 50 -2.49 13.44 11.36
CA HIS A 50 -2.62 14.80 10.83
C HIS A 50 -3.67 14.88 9.70
N ILE A 51 -3.68 13.94 8.75
CA ILE A 51 -4.68 13.90 7.68
C ILE A 51 -6.09 13.70 8.25
N PHE A 52 -6.28 12.79 9.21
CA PHE A 52 -7.58 12.58 9.84
C PHE A 52 -8.04 13.79 10.68
N ASP A 53 -7.11 14.47 11.33
CA ASP A 53 -7.38 15.70 12.06
C ASP A 53 -7.86 16.83 11.14
N PHE A 54 -7.36 16.91 9.89
CA PHE A 54 -7.85 17.85 8.88
C PHE A 54 -9.27 17.55 8.38
N ILE A 55 -9.67 16.27 8.35
CA ILE A 55 -10.99 15.86 7.88
C ILE A 55 -12.06 16.10 8.95
N LYS A 56 -11.67 16.08 10.23
CA LYS A 56 -12.57 16.31 11.37
C LYS A 56 -12.99 17.77 11.48
#